data_AF-A0A353N4D7-F1
#
_entry.id   AF-A0A353N4D7-F1
#
_cell.length_a   1.000
_cell.length_b   1.000
_cell.length_c   1.000
_cell.angle_alpha   90.00
_cell.angle_beta   90.00
_cell.angle_gamma   90.00
#
_symmetry.space_group_name_H-M   'P 1'
#
loop_
_entity.id
_entity.type
_entity.pdbx_description
1 polymer ?
#
loop_
_entity_poly.entity_id
_entity_poly.type
_entity_poly.pdbx_seq_one_letter_code
_entity_poly.pdbx_strand_id
1 'polypeptide(L)' 'GIAGLIGSGKEAVGRTLAGLKKIESGEIILEGKKILPKSPAYSINQGIGFLPSDRNLEGLVLG' A
#
# COMPACT_ATOMS: atom_id res chain seq x y z
N GLY A 1 14.30 1.01 3.33
CA GLY A 1 13.32 -0.09 3.41
C GLY A 1 12.79 -0.19 4.84
N ILE A 2 11.59 -0.75 5.02
CA ILE A 2 10.98 -0.94 6.35
C ILE A 2 11.17 -2.40 6.76
N ALA A 3 11.70 -2.64 7.96
CA ALA A 3 11.95 -3.98 8.49
C ALA A 3 11.19 -4.21 9.82
N GLY A 4 10.91 -5.46 10.16
CA GLY A 4 10.22 -5.84 11.39
C GLY A 4 9.72 -7.28 11.36
N LEU A 5 9.42 -7.83 12.54
CA LEU A 5 8.87 -9.18 12.69
C LEU A 5 7.49 -9.31 12.02
N ILE A 6 7.02 -10.55 11.87
CA ILE A 6 5.64 -10.82 11.48
C ILE A 6 4.72 -10.16 12.52
N GLY A 7 3.68 -9.45 12.06
CA GLY A 7 2.79 -8.68 12.93
C GLY A 7 3.27 -7.25 13.28
N SER A 8 4.49 -6.84 12.91
CA SER A 8 5.01 -5.49 13.18
C SER A 8 4.29 -4.34 12.45
N GLY A 9 3.36 -4.65 11.54
CA GLY A 9 2.62 -3.64 10.78
C GLY A 9 3.30 -3.16 9.49
N LYS A 10 4.53 -3.63 9.17
CA LYS A 10 5.21 -3.29 7.90
C LYS A 10 4.35 -3.54 6.65
N GLU A 11 3.57 -4.62 6.65
CA GLU A 11 2.68 -4.96 5.56
C GLU A 11 1.44 -4.06 5.54
N ALA A 12 0.93 -3.70 6.73
CA ALA A 12 -0.18 -2.77 6.84
C ALA A 12 0.20 -1.40 6.25
N VAL A 13 1.42 -0.92 6.50
CA VAL A 13 1.93 0.32 5.87
C VAL A 13 1.92 0.20 4.34
N GLY A 14 2.49 -0.87 3.78
CA GLY A 14 2.50 -1.09 2.33
C GLY A 14 1.09 -1.14 1.72
N ARG A 15 0.16 -1.88 2.36
CA ARG A 15 -1.24 -1.95 1.93
C ARG A 15 -1.96 -0.61 2.02
N THR A 16 -1.66 0.20 3.04
CA THR A 16 -2.21 1.56 3.16
C THR A 16 -1.71 2.47 2.04
N LEU A 17 -0.40 2.45 1.73
CA LEU A 17 0.16 3.20 0.61
C LEU A 17 -0.45 2.77 -0.75
N ALA A 18 -0.74 1.48 -0.88
CA ALA A 18 -1.39 0.89 -2.06
C ALA A 18 -2.91 1.16 -2.15
N GLY A 19 -3.51 1.88 -1.19
CA GLY A 19 -4.95 2.12 -1.16
C GLY A 19 -5.79 0.87 -0.91
N LEU A 20 -5.18 -0.20 -0.38
CA LEU A 20 -5.84 -1.46 0.01
C LEU A 20 -6.30 -1.45 1.47
N LYS A 21 -5.82 -0.50 2.27
CA LYS A 21 -6.19 -0.31 3.67
C LYS A 21 -6.45 1.18 3.94
N LYS A 22 -7.51 1.47 4.69
CA LYS A 22 -7.89 2.84 5.06
C LYS A 22 -6.90 3.41 6.08
N ILE A 23 -6.56 4.68 5.91
CA ILE A 23 -5.82 5.46 6.92
C ILE A 23 -6.77 5.81 8.07
N GLU A 24 -6.39 5.47 9.29
CA GLU A 24 -7.13 5.86 10.50
C GLU A 24 -6.76 7.26 10.96
N SER A 25 -5.47 7.60 10.92
CA SER A 25 -4.94 8.92 11.30
C SER A 25 -3.58 9.18 10.64
N GLY A 26 -3.13 10.44 10.69
CA GLY A 26 -1.87 10.89 10.09
C GLY A 26 -2.01 11.34 8.64
N GLU A 27 -0.87 11.54 7.97
CA GLU A 27 -0.81 12.01 6.59
C GLU A 27 0.27 11.29 5.79
N ILE A 28 0.07 11.21 4.47
CA ILE A 28 1.06 10.67 3.53
C ILE A 28 1.47 11.81 2.61
N ILE A 29 2.78 12.04 2.51
CA ILE A 29 3.37 13.04 1.65
C ILE A 29 4.21 12.31 0.59
N LEU A 30 3.90 12.53 -0.68
CA LEU A 30 4.66 12.04 -1.82
C LEU A 30 5.13 13.24 -2.63
N GLU A 31 6.45 13.38 -2.79
CA GLU A 31 7.06 14.49 -3.55
C GLU A 31 6.57 15.88 -3.09
N GLY A 32 6.42 16.07 -1.77
CA GLY A 32 5.93 17.32 -1.17
C GLY A 32 4.42 17.55 -1.27
N LYS A 33 3.66 16.65 -1.92
CA LYS A 33 2.20 16.72 -2.01
C LYS A 33 1.55 15.76 -1.04
N LYS A 34 0.55 16.25 -0.30
CA LYS A 34 -0.30 15.37 0.50
C LYS A 34 -1.14 14.50 -0.42
N ILE A 35 -1.09 13.19 -0.22
CA ILE A 35 -1.90 12.23 -0.96
C ILE A 35 -2.80 11.44 0.00
N LEU A 36 -3.91 10.95 -0.53
CA LEU A 36 -4.83 10.08 0.21
C LEU A 36 -5.19 8.87 -0.66
N PRO A 37 -4.45 7.76 -0.51
CA PRO A 37 -4.72 6.49 -1.18
C PRO A 37 -6.11 5.96 -0.85
N LYS A 38 -7.11 6.27 -1.69
CA LYS A 38 -8.50 5.80 -1.53
C LYS A 38 -8.76 4.47 -2.24
N SER A 39 -7.91 4.09 -3.19
CA SER A 39 -8.02 2.86 -3.96
C SER A 39 -6.67 2.49 -4.60
N PRO A 40 -6.47 1.23 -5.04
CA PRO A 40 -5.31 0.84 -5.81
C PRO A 40 -5.11 1.65 -7.09
N ALA A 41 -6.20 1.95 -7.80
CA ALA A 41 -6.16 2.78 -9.00
C ALA A 41 -5.62 4.20 -8.72
N TYR A 42 -6.00 4.80 -7.59
CA TYR A 42 -5.45 6.09 -7.19
C TYR A 42 -3.95 5.99 -6.94
N SER A 43 -3.48 4.99 -6.19
CA SER A 43 -2.06 4.80 -5.89
C SER A 43 -1.23 4.60 -7.15
N ILE A 44 -1.72 3.78 -8.09
CA ILE A 44 -1.07 3.57 -9.40
C ILE A 44 -0.95 4.90 -10.17
N ASN A 45 -2.00 5.72 -10.19
CA ASN A 45 -1.97 7.04 -10.84
C ASN A 45 -1.00 8.03 -10.16
N GLN A 46 -0.61 7.79 -8.90
CA GLN A 46 0.43 8.55 -8.20
C GLN A 46 1.83 7.94 -8.39
N GLY A 47 1.98 6.89 -9.21
CA GLY A 47 3.26 6.21 -9.44
C GLY A 47 3.63 5.18 -8.37
N ILE A 48 2.69 4.75 -7.52
CA ILE A 48 2.93 3.78 -6.46
C ILE A 48 2.54 2.37 -6.94
N GLY A 49 3.53 1.48 -7.00
CA GLY A 49 3.32 0.04 -7.19
C GLY A 49 3.36 -0.73 -5.87
N PHE A 50 2.56 -1.79 -5.76
CA PHE A 50 2.54 -2.68 -4.60
C PHE A 50 2.61 -4.15 -5.04
N LEU A 51 3.53 -4.90 -4.44
CA LEU A 51 3.66 -6.33 -4.64
C LEU A 51 3.33 -7.04 -3.32
N PRO A 52 2.26 -7.86 -3.26
CA PRO A 52 1.87 -8.54 -2.04
C PRO A 52 2.93 -9.55 -1.60
N SER A 53 2.93 -9.88 -0.30
CA SER A 53 3.77 -10.91 0.30
C SER A 53 3.37 -12.30 -0.20
N ASP A 54 2.06 -12.58 -0.25
CA ASP A 54 1.50 -13.78 -0.91
C ASP A 54 1.10 -13.46 -2.35
N ARG A 55 2.00 -13.78 -3.28
CA ARG A 55 1.79 -13.53 -4.71
C ARG A 55 0.93 -14.58 -5.38
N ASN A 56 0.79 -15.77 -4.80
CA ASN A 56 -0.05 -16.81 -5.36
C ASN A 56 -1.52 -16.50 -5.08
N LEU A 57 -1.82 -16.03 -3.87
CA LEU A 57 -3.18 -15.71 -3.47
C LEU A 57 -3.63 -14.33 -3.99
N GLU A 58 -2.78 -13.30 -3.87
CA GLU A 58 -3.18 -11.91 -4.13
C GLU A 58 -2.56 -11.31 -5.39
N GLY A 59 -1.54 -11.97 -5.97
CA GLY A 59 -0.81 -11.46 -7.13
C GLY A 59 -1.27 -12.03 -8.46
N LEU A 60 -2.18 -13.00 -8.47
CA LEU A 60 -2.67 -13.67 -9.67
C LEU A 60 -4.11 -13.27 -9.98
N VAL A 61 -4.39 -13.01 -11.26
CA VAL A 61 -5.76 -12.91 -11.79
C VAL A 61 -6.01 -14.19 -12.57
N LEU A 62 -6.73 -15.12 -11.94
CA LEU A 62 -7.16 -16.36 -12.58
C LEU A 62 -8.50 -16.08 -13.24
N GLY A 63 -8.50 -16.03 -14.58
CA GLY A 63 -9.69 -15.79 -15.41
C GLY A 63 -10.65 -16.97 -15.42
#